data_AF-A0A1F5YNR0-F1
#
_entry.id   AF-A0A1F5YNR0-F1
#
_cell.length_a   1.000
_cell.length_b   1.000
_cell.length_c   1.000
_cell.angle_alpha   90.00
_cell.angle_beta   90.00
_cell.angle_gamma   90.00
#
_symmetry.space_group_name_H-M   'P 1'
#
loop_
_entity.id
_entity.type
_entity.pdbx_description
1 polymer ?
#
loop_
_entity_poly.entity_id
_entity_poly.type
_entity_poly.pdbx_seq_one_letter_code
_entity_poly.pdbx_strand_id
1 'polypeptide(L)' 'MTVSLVEGWRGEICHTALTDESGRFTVYKVVDPSFHNWSGLALALRGQQISDFPLCNKSFNLSYCGHDL' A
#
# COMPACT_ATOMS: atom_id res chain seq x y z
N MET A 1 4.99 -20.89 -4.84
CA MET A 1 4.66 -19.54 -4.33
C MET A 1 5.95 -18.76 -4.23
N THR A 2 5.97 -17.52 -4.71
CA THR A 2 7.12 -16.62 -4.64
C THR A 2 6.67 -15.27 -4.10
N VAL A 3 7.52 -14.64 -3.29
CA VAL A 3 7.34 -13.28 -2.79
C VAL A 3 8.57 -12.46 -3.19
N SER A 4 8.35 -11.24 -3.66
CA SER A 4 9.40 -10.27 -3.95
C SER A 4 9.06 -8.93 -3.30
N LEU A 5 10.07 -8.26 -2.79
CA LEU A 5 9.97 -6.96 -2.13
C LEU A 5 10.89 -5.99 -2.87
N VAL A 6 10.37 -4.82 -3.20
CA VAL A 6 11.15 -3.75 -3.84
C VAL A 6 10.87 -2.42 -3.17
N GLU A 7 11.90 -1.59 -3.07
CA GLU A 7 11.75 -0.24 -2.54
C GLU A 7 11.19 0.69 -3.62
N GLY A 8 9.96 1.18 -3.39
CA GLY A 8 9.36 2.24 -4.16
C GLY A 8 9.58 3.60 -3.50
N TRP A 9 9.30 4.67 -4.22
CA TRP A 9 9.47 6.03 -3.71
C TRP A 9 8.52 6.41 -2.54
N ARG A 10 7.49 5.58 -2.30
CA ARG A 10 6.55 5.67 -1.16
C ARG A 10 6.86 4.66 -0.03
N GLY A 11 7.85 3.79 -0.23
CA GLY A 11 8.15 2.64 0.62
C GLY A 11 8.06 1.31 -0.12
N GLU A 12 8.01 0.23 0.66
CA GLU A 12 7.97 -1.16 0.20
C GLU A 12 6.77 -1.50 -0.70
N ILE A 13 7.05 -2.08 -1.87
CA ILE A 13 6.07 -2.74 -2.72
C ILE A 13 6.31 -4.25 -2.65
N CYS A 14 5.26 -5.02 -2.35
CA CYS A 14 5.33 -6.48 -2.30
C CYS A 14 4.58 -7.12 -3.47
N HIS A 15 5.25 -8.02 -4.19
CA HIS A 15 4.65 -8.89 -5.20
C HIS A 15 4.56 -10.30 -4.66
N THR A 16 3.36 -10.89 -4.66
CA THR A 16 3.13 -12.29 -4.29
C THR A 16 2.51 -13.03 -5.46
N ALA A 17 3.17 -14.14 -5.87
CA ALA A 17 2.76 -14.94 -7.01
C ALA A 17 2.61 -16.42 -6.63
N LEU A 18 1.49 -17.02 -7.02
CA LEU A 18 1.26 -18.45 -6.99
C LEU A 18 1.00 -18.92 -8.42
N THR A 19 1.64 -20.01 -8.82
CA THR A 19 1.47 -20.62 -10.16
C THR A 19 0.85 -22.00 -10.05
N ASP A 20 0.09 -22.38 -11.08
CA ASP A 20 -0.39 -23.75 -11.27
C ASP A 20 0.72 -24.67 -11.83
N GLU A 21 0.38 -25.94 -12.07
CA GLU A 21 1.29 -26.95 -12.64
C GLU A 21 1.77 -26.61 -14.07
N SER A 22 1.03 -25.76 -14.79
CA SER A 22 1.41 -25.28 -16.12
C SER A 22 2.23 -23.98 -16.07
N GLY A 23 2.57 -23.49 -14.87
CA GLY A 23 3.33 -22.26 -14.67
C GLY A 23 2.52 -20.97 -14.84
N ARG A 24 1.18 -21.04 -14.95
CA ARG A 24 0.34 -19.85 -15.06
C ARG A 24 0.03 -19.29 -13.69
N PHE A 25 -0.09 -17.98 -13.55
CA PHE A 25 -0.51 -17.38 -12.29
C PHE A 25 -1.94 -17.80 -11.92
N THR A 26 -2.08 -18.43 -10.76
CA THR A 26 -3.37 -18.68 -10.10
C THR A 26 -3.73 -17.49 -9.21
N VAL A 27 -2.72 -16.87 -8.59
CA VAL A 27 -2.86 -15.64 -7.80
C VAL A 27 -1.66 -14.75 -8.10
N TYR A 28 -1.93 -13.47 -8.34
CA TYR A 28 -0.91 -12.43 -8.39
C TYR A 28 -1.41 -11.20 -7.64
N LYS A 29 -0.84 -10.95 -6.47
CA LYS A 29 -1.18 -9.80 -5.63
C LYS A 29 0.00 -8.84 -5.60
N VAL A 30 -0.31 -7.55 -5.78
CA VAL A 30 0.61 -6.45 -5.53
C VAL A 30 0.10 -5.72 -4.30
N VAL A 31 0.99 -5.39 -3.37
CA VAL A 31 0.69 -4.55 -2.21
C VAL A 31 1.53 -3.29 -2.33
N ASP A 32 0.88 -2.14 -2.51
CA ASP A 32 1.51 -0.81 -2.48
C ASP A 32 1.66 -0.34 -1.02
N PRO A 33 2.66 0.51 -0.70
CA PRO A 33 2.83 1.09 0.63
C PRO A 33 1.55 1.72 1.21
N SER A 34 0.68 2.25 0.35
CA SER A 34 -0.58 2.88 0.74
C SER A 34 -1.55 1.91 1.40
N PHE A 35 -1.44 0.61 1.14
CA PHE A 35 -2.24 -0.41 1.83
C PHE A 35 -1.96 -0.39 3.34
N HIS A 36 -0.67 -0.41 3.74
CA HIS A 36 -0.26 -0.41 5.14
C HIS A 36 -0.27 0.99 5.78
N ASN A 37 0.09 2.03 5.03
CA ASN A 37 0.27 3.37 5.58
C ASN A 37 -1.05 4.11 5.85
N TRP A 38 -2.18 3.64 5.30
CA TRP A 38 -3.48 4.29 5.46
C TRP A 38 -3.92 4.40 6.92
N SER A 39 -3.68 3.35 7.71
CA SER A 39 -3.96 3.40 9.14
C SER A 39 -3.13 4.48 9.84
N GLY A 40 -1.90 4.72 9.40
CA GLY A 40 -1.04 5.77 9.94
C GLY A 40 -1.65 7.17 9.82
N LEU A 41 -2.29 7.49 8.69
CA LEU A 41 -3.02 8.74 8.51
C LEU A 41 -4.17 8.88 9.51
N ALA A 42 -4.97 7.83 9.69
CA ALA A 42 -6.07 7.83 10.65
C ALA A 42 -5.56 8.04 12.08
N LEU A 43 -4.42 7.43 12.44
CA LEU A 43 -3.82 7.62 13.75
C LEU A 43 -3.31 9.06 13.96
N ALA A 44 -2.72 9.67 12.93
CA ALA A 44 -2.16 11.03 12.97
C ALA A 44 -3.25 12.13 13.08
N LEU A 45 -4.44 11.89 12.54
CA LEU A 45 -5.54 12.86 12.56
C LEU A 45 -6.38 12.85 13.85
N ARG A 46 -6.13 11.90 14.78
CA ARG A 46 -6.91 11.82 16.02
C ARG A 46 -6.73 13.07 16.87
N GLY A 47 -7.84 13.70 17.23
CA GLY A 47 -7.86 14.94 18.01
C GLY A 47 -7.33 16.18 17.27
N GLN A 48 -7.04 16.07 15.96
CA GLN A 48 -6.64 17.21 15.13
C GLN A 48 -7.85 17.91 14.50
N GLN A 49 -7.64 19.10 13.95
CA GLN A 49 -8.68 19.81 13.22
C GLN A 49 -8.86 19.20 11.83
N ILE A 50 -10.06 19.32 11.26
CA ILE A 50 -10.33 18.82 9.89
C ILE A 50 -9.45 19.51 8.83
N SER A 51 -9.03 20.76 9.11
CA SER A 51 -8.11 21.52 8.25
C SER A 51 -6.74 20.89 8.11
N ASP A 52 -6.33 20.01 9.04
CA ASP A 52 -5.03 19.35 9.00
C ASP A 52 -5.03 18.14 8.07
N PHE A 53 -6.22 17.69 7.63
CA PHE A 53 -6.37 16.54 6.73
C PHE A 53 -5.51 16.65 5.46
N PRO A 54 -5.54 17.76 4.67
CA PRO A 54 -4.74 17.85 3.46
C PRO A 54 -3.24 17.80 3.73
N LEU A 55 -2.77 18.39 4.84
CA LEU A 55 -1.37 18.37 5.23
C LEU A 55 -0.92 16.95 5.59
N CYS A 56 -1.62 16.30 6.52
CA CYS A 56 -1.31 14.93 6.93
C CYS A 56 -1.39 13.97 5.74
N ASN A 57 -2.46 14.02 4.94
CA ASN A 57 -2.63 13.14 3.79
C ASN A 57 -1.48 13.31 2.78
N LYS A 58 -1.00 14.54 2.56
CA LYS A 58 0.13 14.79 1.66
C LYS A 58 1.45 14.31 2.24
N SER A 59 1.67 14.40 3.55
CA SER A 59 2.89 13.90 4.22
C SER A 59 3.07 12.39 4.08
N PHE A 60 1.98 11.60 4.17
CA PHE A 60 2.02 10.16 3.91
C PHE A 60 2.04 9.83 2.42
N ASN A 61 1.61 10.78 1.58
CA ASN A 61 1.61 10.69 0.13
C ASN A 61 0.87 9.43 -0.38
N LEU A 62 -0.26 9.11 0.25
CA LEU A 62 -1.02 7.90 -0.02
C LEU A 62 -1.63 7.89 -1.43
N SER A 63 -1.77 6.69 -1.99
CA SER A 63 -2.48 6.41 -3.24
C SER A 63 -3.74 5.62 -2.95
N TYR A 64 -4.91 6.15 -3.32
CA TYR A 64 -6.18 5.42 -3.21
C TYR A 64 -6.14 4.13 -4.05
N CYS A 65 -5.73 4.24 -5.32
CA CYS A 65 -5.59 3.06 -6.19
C CYS A 65 -4.58 2.04 -5.64
N GLY A 66 -3.55 2.51 -4.93
CA GLY A 66 -2.57 1.62 -4.28
C GLY A 66 -3.15 0.89 -3.08
N HIS A 67 -4.10 1.50 -2.37
CA HIS A 67 -4.83 0.86 -1.27
C HIS A 67 -5.86 -0.17 -1.78
N ASP A 68 -6.49 0.10 -2.93
CA ASP A 68 -7.51 -0.79 -3.51
C ASP A 68 -6.92 -1.99 -4.27
N LEU A 69 -5.67 -1.87 -4.73
CA LEU A 69 -4.90 -2.90 -5.46
C LEU A 69 -4.64 -4.14 -4.61
#